data_AF-A0A7K3S0Z6-F1
#
_entry.id   AF-A0A7K3S0Z6-F1
#
_cell.length_a   1.000
_cell.length_b   1.000
_cell.length_c   1.000
_cell.angle_alpha   90.00
_cell.angle_beta   90.00
_cell.angle_gamma   90.00
#
_symmetry.space_group_name_H-M   'P 1'
#
loop_
_entity.id
_entity.type
_entity.pdbx_description
1 polymer ?
#
loop_
_entity_poly.entity_id
_entity_poly.type
_entity_poly.pdbx_seq_one_letter_code
_entity_poly.pdbx_strand_id
1 'polypeptide(L)'
;MCSTCRRETRRASSHEARVTATYGLEPGEFQALMDYQGGVCAICRQPRRYRLDVDHDHQTGLVRGLTCRLCNRRILPGAKDSPETLRSAASYLESPPAVQFLGLRYHKDTREVSDE
;
A
#
# COMPACT_ATOMS: atom_id res chain seq x y z
N MET A 1 -0.35 -5.30 8.83
CA MET A 1 -1.41 -6.31 8.90
C MET A 1 -2.71 -5.68 8.44
N CYS A 2 -3.41 -6.34 7.52
CA CYS A 2 -4.73 -5.95 7.03
C CYS A 2 -5.78 -5.99 8.15
N SER A 3 -6.89 -5.27 8.00
CA SER A 3 -8.02 -5.25 8.93
C SER A 3 -8.66 -6.63 9.11
N THR A 4 -8.70 -7.45 8.06
CA THR A 4 -9.25 -8.81 8.05
C THR A 4 -8.36 -9.78 8.83
N CYS A 5 -7.04 -9.75 8.61
CA CYS A 5 -6.06 -10.60 9.32
C CYS A 5 -5.85 -10.21 10.79
N ARG A 6 -6.33 -9.03 11.23
CA ARG A 6 -6.11 -8.51 12.59
C ARG A 6 -6.74 -9.39 13.68
N ARG A 7 -7.63 -10.31 13.29
CA ARG A 7 -8.43 -11.14 14.19
C ARG A 7 -7.74 -12.46 14.59
N GLU A 8 -6.74 -12.93 13.84
CA GLU A 8 -6.23 -14.31 14.00
C GLU A 8 -5.05 -14.48 14.98
N THR A 9 -4.20 -13.49 15.24
CA THR A 9 -2.91 -13.78 15.92
C THR A 9 -2.43 -12.72 16.93
N ARG A 10 -3.18 -12.52 18.02
CA ARG A 10 -2.75 -11.66 19.16
C ARG A 10 -1.72 -12.30 20.11
N ARG A 11 -1.41 -13.60 19.97
CA ARG A 11 -0.66 -14.39 20.98
C ARG A 11 0.75 -14.86 20.58
N ALA A 12 1.26 -14.48 19.41
CA ALA A 12 2.57 -14.93 18.95
C ALA A 12 3.73 -14.17 19.64
N SER A 13 4.74 -14.90 20.12
CA SER A 13 5.89 -14.41 20.89
C SER A 13 6.89 -13.59 20.08
N SER A 14 6.96 -13.78 18.75
CA SER A 14 7.87 -13.08 17.86
C SER A 14 7.18 -12.54 16.60
N HIS A 15 7.87 -11.68 15.85
CA HIS A 15 7.38 -11.21 14.54
C HIS A 15 7.26 -12.36 13.55
N GLU A 16 8.30 -13.18 13.45
CA GLU A 16 8.37 -14.32 12.56
C GLU A 16 7.26 -15.32 12.84
N ALA A 17 7.05 -15.71 14.10
CA ALA A 17 5.96 -16.62 14.49
C ALA A 17 4.58 -16.08 14.08
N ARG A 18 4.37 -14.76 14.16
CA ARG A 18 3.11 -14.15 13.69
C ARG A 18 2.99 -14.18 12.18
N VAL A 19 4.09 -13.93 11.47
CA VAL A 19 4.11 -13.94 10.01
C VAL A 19 3.82 -15.34 9.49
N THR A 20 4.47 -16.37 10.04
CA THR A 20 4.18 -17.76 9.73
C THR A 20 2.73 -18.12 10.03
N ALA A 21 2.24 -17.82 11.24
CA ALA A 21 0.89 -18.18 11.64
C ALA A 21 -0.22 -17.46 10.85
N THR A 22 0.05 -16.25 10.33
CA THR A 22 -0.97 -15.44 9.64
C THR A 22 -0.89 -15.57 8.12
N TYR A 23 0.31 -15.76 7.57
CA TYR A 23 0.57 -15.69 6.13
C TYR A 23 1.18 -16.96 5.55
N GLY A 24 1.48 -17.96 6.37
CA GLY A 24 2.04 -19.24 5.92
C GLY A 24 3.52 -19.18 5.50
N LEU A 25 4.21 -18.05 5.70
CA LEU A 25 5.63 -17.93 5.35
C LEU A 25 6.51 -18.69 6.35
N GLU A 26 7.44 -19.48 5.85
CA GLU A 26 8.45 -20.17 6.64
C GLU A 26 9.42 -19.19 7.33
N PRO A 27 10.11 -19.61 8.40
CA PRO A 27 11.15 -18.80 9.02
C PRO A 27 12.18 -18.31 8.00
N GLY A 28 12.54 -17.02 8.08
CA GLY A 28 13.44 -16.37 7.13
C GLY A 28 12.84 -15.90 5.79
N GLU A 29 11.70 -16.44 5.33
CA GLU A 29 11.13 -16.06 4.03
C GLU A 29 10.70 -14.59 3.97
N PHE A 30 10.23 -14.03 5.08
CA PHE A 30 9.94 -12.60 5.15
C PHE A 30 11.19 -11.76 4.86
N GLN A 31 12.35 -12.14 5.41
CA GLN A 31 13.59 -11.42 5.20
C GLN A 31 14.10 -11.64 3.77
N ALA A 32 14.04 -12.87 3.25
CA ALA A 32 14.37 -13.16 1.86
C ALA A 32 13.54 -12.32 0.88
N LEU A 33 12.23 -12.17 1.14
CA LEU A 33 11.34 -11.33 0.33
C LEU A 33 11.66 -9.83 0.49
N MET A 34 12.02 -9.39 1.70
CA MET A 34 12.49 -8.02 1.94
C MET A 34 13.74 -7.71 1.12
N ASP A 35 14.71 -8.63 1.13
CA ASP A 35 15.98 -8.49 0.42
C ASP A 35 15.76 -8.52 -1.10
N TYR A 36 14.94 -9.44 -1.60
CA TYR A 36 14.53 -9.50 -3.00
C TYR A 36 13.85 -8.19 -3.46
N GLN A 37 13.05 -7.56 -2.60
CA GLN A 37 12.43 -6.26 -2.91
C GLN A 37 13.40 -5.07 -2.84
N GLY A 38 14.62 -5.27 -2.34
CA GLY A 38 15.61 -4.23 -2.12
C GLY A 38 15.36 -3.38 -0.87
N GLY A 39 14.71 -3.95 0.16
CA GLY A 39 14.46 -3.24 1.43
C GLY A 39 13.40 -2.13 1.35
N VAL A 40 12.59 -2.09 0.30
CA VAL A 40 11.59 -1.03 0.05
C VAL A 40 10.19 -1.60 -0.20
N CYS A 41 9.19 -0.73 -0.06
CA CYS A 41 7.81 -1.04 -0.42
C CYS A 41 7.72 -1.47 -1.89
N ALA A 42 7.08 -2.61 -2.18
CA ALA A 42 6.92 -3.11 -3.55
C ALA A 42 6.18 -2.12 -4.47
N ILE A 43 5.24 -1.34 -3.92
CA ILE A 43 4.39 -0.41 -4.68
C ILE A 43 5.07 0.94 -4.87
N CYS A 44 5.34 1.68 -3.79
CA CYS A 44 5.87 3.06 -3.91
C CYS A 44 7.40 3.13 -3.99
N ARG A 45 8.10 1.99 -3.87
CA ARG A 45 9.58 1.89 -3.93
C ARG A 45 10.33 2.76 -2.91
N GLN A 46 9.65 3.17 -1.83
CA GLN A 46 10.24 3.95 -0.76
C GLN A 46 10.63 3.08 0.44
N PRO A 47 11.78 3.36 1.09
CA PRO A 47 12.16 2.70 2.33
C PRO A 47 11.29 3.18 3.50
N ARG A 48 11.27 2.39 4.58
CA ARG A 48 10.55 2.71 5.81
C ARG A 48 11.41 2.37 7.02
N ARG A 49 11.35 3.23 8.04
CA ARG A 49 11.96 2.97 9.37
C ARG A 49 11.21 1.91 10.18
N TYR A 50 10.06 1.47 9.68
CA TYR A 50 9.24 0.44 10.29
C TYR A 50 9.13 -0.75 9.34
N ARG A 51 8.83 -1.94 9.91
CA ARG A 51 8.62 -3.16 9.13
C ARG A 51 7.43 -3.01 8.16
N LEU A 52 7.65 -3.39 6.92
CA LEU A 52 6.61 -3.47 5.90
C LEU A 52 5.56 -4.52 6.29
N ASP A 53 4.33 -4.31 5.83
CA ASP A 53 3.24 -5.25 6.00
C ASP A 53 3.31 -6.32 4.89
N VAL A 54 2.99 -7.58 5.21
CA VAL A 54 2.72 -8.61 4.19
C VAL A 54 1.36 -8.32 3.55
N ASP A 55 1.36 -8.13 2.23
CA ASP A 55 0.19 -7.98 1.38
C ASP A 55 -0.17 -9.33 0.75
N HIS A 56 -1.47 -9.60 0.64
CA HIS A 56 -2.00 -10.84 0.10
C HIS A 56 -3.37 -10.61 -0.51
N ASP A 57 -3.74 -11.48 -1.44
CA ASP A 57 -5.06 -11.51 -2.05
C ASP A 57 -6.07 -12.14 -1.05
N HIS A 58 -7.16 -11.43 -0.76
CA HIS A 58 -8.14 -11.86 0.23
C HIS A 58 -9.09 -12.97 -0.24
N GLN A 59 -9.11 -13.30 -1.53
CA GLN A 59 -9.94 -14.37 -2.08
C GLN A 59 -9.17 -15.69 -2.17
N THR A 60 -7.91 -15.61 -2.58
CA THR A 60 -7.05 -16.78 -2.85
C THR A 60 -6.05 -17.07 -1.74
N GLY A 61 -5.76 -16.09 -0.88
CA GLY A 61 -4.70 -16.18 0.13
C GLY A 61 -3.29 -15.97 -0.43
N LEU A 62 -3.14 -15.69 -1.74
CA LEU A 62 -1.83 -15.51 -2.38
C LEU A 62 -1.07 -14.33 -1.75
N VAL A 63 0.09 -14.60 -1.15
CA VAL A 63 1.02 -13.55 -0.72
C VAL A 63 1.58 -12.84 -1.96
N ARG A 64 1.38 -11.53 -2.05
CA ARG A 64 1.80 -10.71 -3.20
C ARG A 64 3.13 -10.00 -2.98
N GLY A 65 3.44 -9.63 -1.74
CA GLY A 65 4.68 -8.91 -1.43
C GLY A 65 4.65 -8.18 -0.09
N LEU A 66 5.70 -7.41 0.18
CA LEU A 66 5.81 -6.51 1.32
C LEU A 66 5.54 -5.05 0.91
N THR A 67 4.59 -4.41 1.59
CA THR A 67 4.15 -3.05 1.25
C THR A 67 4.12 -2.15 2.49
N CYS A 68 4.27 -0.83 2.31
CA CYS A 68 4.18 0.10 3.43
C CYS A 68 2.72 0.27 3.89
N ARG A 69 2.51 0.78 5.12
CA ARG A 69 1.16 0.89 5.71
C ARG A 69 0.21 1.76 4.86
N LEU A 70 0.73 2.79 4.19
CA LEU A 70 -0.06 3.66 3.31
C LEU A 70 -0.54 2.88 2.08
N CYS A 71 0.38 2.23 1.37
CA CYS A 71 0.04 1.45 0.18
C CYS A 71 -0.91 0.30 0.53
N ASN A 72 -0.57 -0.48 1.56
CA ASN A 72 -1.33 -1.66 1.98
C ASN A 72 -2.76 -1.33 2.45
N ARG A 73 -2.91 -0.26 3.24
CA ARG A 73 -4.17 -0.01 3.98
C ARG A 73 -5.01 1.10 3.39
N ARG A 74 -4.48 1.87 2.43
CA ARG A 74 -5.18 3.02 1.84
C ARG A 74 -5.24 2.91 0.32
N ILE A 75 -4.10 2.70 -0.34
CA ILE A 75 -4.06 2.68 -1.81
C ILE A 75 -4.78 1.45 -2.36
N LEU A 76 -4.37 0.24 -1.94
CA LEU A 76 -4.99 -0.99 -2.43
C LEU A 76 -6.50 -1.06 -2.09
N PRO A 77 -6.95 -0.80 -0.83
CA PRO A 77 -8.38 -0.78 -0.53
C PRO A 77 -9.14 0.36 -1.21
N GLY A 78 -8.50 1.53 -1.38
CA GLY A 78 -9.09 2.68 -2.09
C GLY A 78 -9.35 2.38 -3.56
N ALA A 79 -8.49 1.56 -4.19
CA ALA A 79 -8.69 1.04 -5.53
C ALA A 79 -9.51 -0.26 -5.57
N LYS A 80 -10.04 -0.73 -4.43
CA LYS A 80 -10.75 -2.01 -4.29
C LYS A 80 -9.96 -3.19 -4.84
N ASP A 81 -8.64 -3.18 -4.65
CA ASP A 81 -7.70 -4.15 -5.23
C ASP A 81 -7.78 -4.29 -6.77
N SER A 82 -8.38 -3.34 -7.50
CA SER A 82 -8.51 -3.36 -8.96
C SER A 82 -7.27 -2.75 -9.65
N PRO A 83 -6.52 -3.54 -10.44
CA PRO A 83 -5.43 -3.02 -11.26
C PRO A 83 -5.90 -1.96 -12.28
N GLU A 84 -7.10 -2.12 -12.84
CA GLU A 84 -7.69 -1.21 -13.83
C GLU A 84 -7.93 0.17 -13.21
N THR A 85 -8.41 0.21 -11.97
CA THR A 85 -8.59 1.45 -11.22
C THR A 85 -7.26 2.16 -10.99
N LEU A 86 -6.20 1.42 -10.63
CA LEU A 86 -4.87 1.99 -10.41
C LEU A 86 -4.25 2.53 -11.71
N ARG A 87 -4.39 1.80 -12.83
CA ARG A 87 -3.96 2.29 -14.16
C ARG A 87 -4.72 3.56 -14.54
N SER A 88 -6.03 3.57 -14.35
CA SER A 88 -6.88 4.74 -14.64
C SER A 88 -6.50 5.95 -13.76
N ALA A 89 -6.15 5.73 -12.50
CA ALA A 89 -5.68 6.78 -11.60
C ALA A 89 -4.35 7.40 -12.08
N ALA A 90 -3.41 6.58 -12.58
CA ALA A 90 -2.18 7.08 -13.18
C ALA A 90 -2.50 7.94 -14.42
N SER A 91 -3.32 7.44 -15.34
CA SER A 91 -3.73 8.18 -16.54
C SER A 91 -4.48 9.49 -16.21
N TYR A 92 -5.31 9.50 -15.16
CA TYR A 92 -6.01 10.70 -14.69
C TYR A 92 -5.04 11.80 -14.23
N LEU A 93 -3.95 11.42 -13.55
CA LEU A 93 -2.93 12.38 -13.10
C LEU A 93 -2.07 12.92 -14.26
N GLU A 94 -1.72 12.05 -15.21
CA GLU A 94 -0.91 12.42 -16.37
C GLU A 94 -1.69 13.23 -17.41
N SER A 95 -2.99 12.99 -17.52
CA SER A 95 -3.85 13.57 -18.55
C SER A 95 -5.23 13.90 -17.98
N PRO A 96 -5.33 14.88 -17.07
CA PRO A 96 -6.58 15.18 -16.37
C PRO A 96 -7.67 15.71 -17.32
N PRO A 97 -8.90 15.20 -17.25
CA PRO A 97 -9.99 15.61 -18.13
C PRO A 97 -10.28 17.12 -18.12
N ALA A 98 -10.07 17.79 -16.98
CA ALA A 98 -10.22 19.25 -16.90
C ALA A 98 -9.25 19.97 -17.84
N VAL A 99 -7.99 19.53 -17.94
CA VAL A 99 -7.02 20.13 -18.86
C VAL A 99 -7.37 19.81 -20.31
N GLN A 100 -7.78 18.56 -20.60
CA GLN A 100 -8.15 18.15 -21.95
C GLN A 100 -9.38 18.90 -22.49
N PHE A 101 -10.38 19.12 -21.65
CA PHE A 101 -11.68 19.66 -22.07
C PHE A 101 -11.84 21.16 -21.81
N LEU A 102 -11.42 21.63 -20.64
CA LEU A 102 -11.58 23.04 -20.22
C LEU A 102 -10.28 23.84 -20.40
N GLY A 103 -9.13 23.19 -20.57
CA GLY A 103 -7.81 23.81 -20.46
C GLY A 103 -7.37 23.97 -19.00
N LEU A 104 -6.28 24.71 -18.78
CA LEU A 104 -5.73 24.90 -17.44
C LEU A 104 -6.74 25.61 -16.52
N ARG A 105 -6.96 25.02 -15.34
CA ARG A 105 -7.83 25.57 -14.28
C ARG A 105 -7.17 25.33 -12.93
N TYR A 106 -7.33 26.30 -12.04
CA TYR A 106 -6.78 26.25 -10.68
C TYR A 106 -7.91 26.31 -9.66
N HIS A 107 -7.75 25.60 -8.55
CA HIS A 107 -8.66 25.74 -7.41
C HIS A 107 -8.51 27.13 -6.82
N LYS A 108 -9.63 27.75 -6.42
CA LYS A 108 -9.58 29.02 -5.69
C LYS A 108 -9.08 28.72 -4.28
N ASP A 109 -7.87 29.15 -3.96
CA ASP A 109 -7.38 29.09 -2.58
C ASP A 109 -8.11 30.18 -1.78
N THR A 110 -9.00 29.78 -0.89
CA THR A 110 -9.72 30.68 0.02
C THR A 110 -9.07 30.71 1.41
N ARG A 111 -7.88 30.15 1.58
CA ARG A 111 -7.08 30.39 2.79
C ARG A 111 -6.59 31.82 2.68
N GLU A 112 -7.27 32.72 3.38
CA GLU A 112 -6.93 34.13 3.47
C GLU A 112 -5.43 34.29 3.71
N VAL A 113 -4.77 35.09 2.89
CA VAL A 113 -3.46 35.64 3.19
C VAL A 113 -3.69 36.52 4.43
N SER A 114 -3.35 36.01 5.60
CA SER A 114 -3.20 36.85 6.78
C SER A 114 -1.95 37.69 6.54
N ASP A 115 -2.14 38.89 5.99
CA ASP A 115 -1.17 39.97 6.10
C ASP A 115 -1.11 40.36 7.59
N GLU A 116 -0.12 39.84 8.33
CA GLU A 116 0.42 40.39 9.59
C GLU A 116 1.77 39.74 9.95
#